data_AF-A0AAV5U1M1-F1
#
_entry.id   AF-A0AAV5U1M1-F1
#
_cell.length_a   1.000
_cell.length_b   1.000
_cell.length_c   1.000
_cell.angle_alpha   90.00
_cell.angle_beta   90.00
_cell.angle_gamma   90.00
#
_symmetry.space_group_name_H-M   'P 1'
#
loop_
_entity.id
_entity.type
_entity.pdbx_description
1 polymer ?
#
loop_
_entity_poly.entity_id
_entity_poly.type
_entity_poly.pdbx_seq_one_letter_code
_entity_poly.pdbx_strand_id
1 'polypeptide(L)'
;RMTRTVTKTLVKTARKRTLKSEVKAEEMKKDETVDTLNVKSEEISKEERDQPDYYDSSDEEDLRNTIGNIPVQWYDDHEHIGYDLDGSKIDKPAAKGEIDAFLEKMEDPDYWRKVMDRQTGKDVVLSEEQIARIHALTSGKCPTIGYNPYQPFLDLYSQDSTIHPIDNREARRARFTPSKDEMKQVAKLVYAIKMGWLKPRKPRSPRRNLAYDLWSDEGEEKSHTRSEMSRLRQHIPAPK
;
A
#
# COMPACT_ATOMS: atom_id res chain seq x y z
N ARG A 1 0.78 50.10 -33.45
CA ARG A 1 0.10 49.26 -34.46
C ARG A 1 0.11 47.82 -33.94
N MET A 2 -1.00 47.41 -33.33
CA MET A 2 -1.22 46.05 -32.83
C MET A 2 -1.79 45.19 -33.96
N THR A 3 -1.29 43.98 -34.16
CA THR A 3 -1.95 42.96 -34.99
C THR A 3 -1.96 41.64 -34.23
N ARG A 4 -3.13 41.32 -33.65
CA ARG A 4 -3.49 39.99 -33.14
C ARG A 4 -3.90 39.14 -34.34
N THR A 5 -3.33 37.96 -34.51
CA THR A 5 -3.84 36.93 -35.42
C THR A 5 -4.30 35.73 -34.62
N VAL A 6 -5.61 35.50 -34.66
CA VAL A 6 -6.34 34.34 -34.11
C VAL A 6 -6.45 33.31 -35.23
N THR A 7 -6.07 32.06 -34.98
CA THR A 7 -6.38 30.95 -35.90
C THR A 7 -7.17 29.86 -35.18
N LYS A 8 -8.33 29.56 -35.77
CA LYS A 8 -9.40 28.69 -35.29
C LYS A 8 -9.04 27.20 -35.34
N THR A 9 -9.62 26.48 -34.38
CA THR A 9 -9.76 25.03 -34.28
C THR A 9 -10.55 24.42 -35.44
N LEU A 10 -10.16 23.22 -35.88
CA LEU A 10 -11.00 22.33 -36.70
C LEU A 10 -10.79 20.88 -36.24
N VAL A 11 -11.75 20.37 -35.49
CA VAL A 11 -11.94 18.96 -35.16
C VAL A 11 -12.57 18.28 -36.37
N LYS A 12 -11.98 17.17 -36.86
CA LYS A 12 -12.60 16.28 -37.84
C LYS A 12 -12.69 14.87 -37.26
N THR A 13 -13.92 14.45 -37.02
CA THR A 13 -14.31 13.10 -36.64
C THR A 13 -14.61 12.22 -37.86
N ALA A 14 -14.43 10.92 -37.63
CA ALA A 14 -15.01 9.76 -38.32
C ALA A 14 -14.41 9.32 -39.67
N ARG A 15 -13.99 8.04 -39.72
CA ARG A 15 -14.74 6.96 -40.39
C ARG A 15 -14.10 5.59 -40.14
N LYS A 16 -14.89 4.67 -39.56
CA LYS A 16 -14.66 3.21 -39.55
C LYS A 16 -14.60 2.71 -41.00
N ARG A 17 -13.60 1.89 -41.33
CA ARG A 17 -13.56 1.09 -42.55
C ARG A 17 -13.64 -0.38 -42.17
N THR A 18 -14.77 -0.99 -42.48
CA THR A 18 -14.97 -2.44 -42.55
C THR A 18 -14.55 -2.90 -43.94
N LEU A 19 -13.60 -3.84 -44.03
CA LEU A 19 -13.33 -4.59 -45.25
C LEU A 19 -13.59 -6.07 -44.96
N LYS A 20 -14.41 -6.65 -45.83
CA LYS A 20 -14.88 -8.03 -45.87
C LYS A 20 -14.47 -8.59 -47.22
N SER A 21 -13.61 -9.60 -47.23
CA SER A 21 -13.34 -10.61 -48.28
C SER A 21 -11.95 -11.20 -47.96
N GLU A 22 -11.62 -12.47 -48.17
CA GLU A 22 -12.28 -13.58 -48.85
C GLU A 22 -11.60 -14.86 -48.34
N VAL A 23 -12.38 -15.92 -48.25
CA VAL A 23 -11.94 -17.28 -47.90
C VAL A 23 -11.16 -17.87 -49.07
N LYS A 24 -9.97 -18.42 -48.82
CA LYS A 24 -9.37 -19.42 -49.72
C LYS A 24 -8.78 -20.56 -48.88
N ALA A 25 -9.44 -21.70 -48.98
CA ALA A 25 -9.01 -22.97 -48.43
C ALA A 25 -8.12 -23.68 -49.46
N GLU A 26 -6.96 -24.17 -49.02
CA GLU A 26 -6.23 -25.28 -49.65
C GLU A 26 -5.70 -26.19 -48.54
N GLU A 27 -6.04 -27.47 -48.65
CA GLU A 27 -5.74 -28.52 -47.69
C GLU A 27 -4.36 -29.17 -47.92
N MET A 28 -3.91 -29.83 -46.84
CA MET A 28 -3.13 -31.08 -46.77
C MET A 28 -1.69 -30.96 -46.26
N LYS A 29 -1.51 -31.42 -45.00
CA LYS A 29 -0.77 -32.65 -44.67
C LYS A 29 -1.07 -33.07 -43.23
N LYS A 30 -1.53 -34.31 -43.07
CA LYS A 30 -1.62 -35.05 -41.80
C LYS A 30 -0.27 -35.72 -41.55
N ASP A 31 0.19 -35.71 -40.30
CA ASP A 31 0.92 -36.82 -39.67
C ASP A 31 0.59 -36.79 -38.16
N GLU A 32 0.43 -37.99 -37.61
CA GLU A 32 -0.18 -38.41 -36.33
C GLU A 32 0.83 -38.22 -35.16
N THR A 33 0.52 -38.00 -33.88
CA THR A 33 -0.19 -38.86 -32.91
C THR A 33 -0.20 -38.18 -31.52
N VAL A 34 -1.34 -38.34 -30.83
CA VAL A 34 -1.70 -38.30 -29.38
C VAL A 34 -0.74 -37.78 -28.29
N ASP A 35 -1.25 -36.83 -27.48
CA ASP A 35 -1.54 -37.05 -26.05
C ASP A 35 -2.48 -35.95 -25.50
N THR A 36 -3.76 -36.29 -25.41
CA THR A 36 -4.83 -35.44 -24.87
C THR A 36 -4.97 -35.67 -23.37
N LEU A 37 -4.59 -34.69 -22.55
CA LEU A 37 -5.04 -34.62 -21.15
C LEU A 37 -6.39 -33.90 -21.10
N ASN A 38 -7.41 -34.75 -20.97
CA ASN A 38 -8.81 -34.46 -20.72
C ASN A 38 -9.00 -33.81 -19.33
N VAL A 39 -9.03 -32.48 -19.26
CA VAL A 39 -9.60 -31.76 -18.11
C VAL A 39 -11.01 -31.35 -18.51
N LYS A 40 -12.00 -32.10 -18.00
CA LYS A 40 -13.41 -31.72 -17.97
C LYS A 40 -13.53 -30.34 -17.33
N SER A 41 -13.68 -29.31 -18.14
CA SER A 41 -14.31 -28.07 -17.72
C SER A 41 -15.80 -28.35 -17.59
N GLU A 42 -16.23 -28.59 -16.36
CA GLU A 42 -17.65 -28.55 -16.00
C GLU A 42 -18.15 -27.13 -16.27
N GLU A 43 -18.84 -26.98 -17.41
CA GLU A 43 -19.69 -25.83 -17.70
C GLU A 43 -20.83 -25.82 -16.68
N ILE A 44 -20.55 -25.22 -15.53
CA ILE A 44 -21.58 -24.77 -14.60
C ILE A 44 -22.29 -23.62 -15.30
N SER A 45 -23.50 -23.90 -15.76
CA SER A 45 -24.50 -22.97 -16.28
C SER A 45 -24.54 -21.68 -15.46
N LYS A 46 -23.85 -20.64 -15.96
CA LYS A 46 -23.87 -19.26 -15.43
C LYS A 46 -25.02 -18.49 -16.07
N GLU A 47 -26.25 -18.95 -15.85
CA GLU A 47 -27.44 -18.26 -16.34
C GLU A 47 -28.51 -18.08 -15.25
N GLU A 48 -28.14 -18.19 -13.98
CA GLU A 48 -28.93 -17.65 -12.89
C GLU A 48 -28.23 -16.47 -12.23
N ARG A 49 -28.94 -15.33 -12.28
CA ARG A 49 -28.82 -14.13 -11.42
C ARG A 49 -27.75 -13.10 -11.79
N ASP A 50 -27.93 -12.48 -12.95
CA ASP A 50 -27.79 -11.02 -13.05
C ASP A 50 -29.18 -10.39 -12.82
N GLN A 51 -29.74 -10.57 -11.61
CA GLN A 51 -30.70 -9.58 -11.13
C GLN A 51 -29.86 -8.48 -10.50
N PRO A 52 -29.91 -7.23 -11.02
CA PRO A 52 -29.21 -6.13 -10.37
C PRO A 52 -29.69 -6.03 -8.92
N ASP A 53 -28.75 -5.74 -8.02
CA ASP A 53 -28.84 -5.69 -6.55
C ASP A 53 -29.91 -4.70 -6.03
N TYR A 54 -31.18 -4.91 -6.37
CA TYR A 54 -32.33 -4.13 -5.95
C TYR A 54 -32.80 -4.54 -4.54
N TYR A 55 -31.93 -5.19 -3.75
CA TYR A 55 -32.29 -5.84 -2.49
C TYR A 55 -31.57 -5.25 -1.26
N ASP A 56 -30.73 -4.23 -1.45
CA ASP A 56 -30.02 -3.53 -0.36
C ASP A 56 -30.38 -2.03 -0.33
N SER A 57 -31.57 -1.68 -0.80
CA SER A 57 -32.11 -0.34 -0.57
C SER A 57 -32.65 -0.29 0.85
N SER A 58 -31.90 0.33 1.76
CA SER A 58 -32.23 0.52 3.19
C SER A 58 -33.60 1.20 3.45
N ASP A 59 -34.31 1.64 2.41
CA ASP A 59 -35.60 2.33 2.47
C ASP A 59 -36.79 1.41 2.09
N GLU A 60 -36.55 0.18 1.62
CA GLU A 60 -37.61 -0.72 1.12
C GLU A 60 -38.09 -1.79 2.13
N GLU A 61 -37.54 -1.83 3.36
CA GLU A 61 -38.05 -2.74 4.39
C GLU A 61 -39.37 -2.24 5.04
N ASP A 62 -39.68 -0.95 4.91
CA ASP A 62 -40.74 -0.29 5.68
C ASP A 62 -42.08 -0.16 4.94
N LEU A 63 -42.28 -0.92 3.85
CA LEU A 63 -43.51 -0.79 3.05
C LEU A 63 -44.77 -1.26 3.80
N ARG A 64 -44.64 -2.00 4.90
CA ARG A 64 -45.79 -2.49 5.65
C ARG A 64 -46.32 -1.49 6.68
N ASN A 65 -45.49 -0.63 7.28
CA ASN A 65 -45.91 0.16 8.43
C ASN A 65 -45.43 1.63 8.41
N THR A 66 -46.35 2.57 8.28
CA THR A 66 -46.02 4.00 8.01
C THR A 66 -45.74 4.86 9.25
N ILE A 67 -45.71 4.29 10.46
CA ILE A 67 -45.64 5.05 11.72
C ILE A 67 -44.25 5.70 11.91
N GLY A 68 -43.21 5.20 11.24
CA GLY A 68 -41.84 5.69 11.39
C GLY A 68 -41.26 5.52 12.80
N ASN A 69 -40.27 6.35 13.17
CA ASN A 69 -39.57 6.25 14.47
C ASN A 69 -40.35 6.91 15.63
N ILE A 70 -41.55 6.41 15.92
CA ILE A 70 -42.40 6.84 17.04
C ILE A 70 -42.34 5.78 18.16
N PRO A 71 -42.44 6.16 19.45
CA PRO A 71 -42.51 5.20 20.54
C PRO A 71 -43.72 4.26 20.39
N VAL A 72 -43.49 2.94 20.43
CA VAL A 72 -44.55 1.92 20.24
C VAL A 72 -45.56 1.92 21.40
N GLN A 73 -45.15 2.40 22.58
CA GLN A 73 -45.97 2.48 23.79
C GLN A 73 -47.27 3.28 23.61
N TRP A 74 -47.33 4.19 22.63
CA TRP A 74 -48.57 4.93 22.32
C TRP A 74 -49.71 4.06 21.78
N TYR A 75 -49.38 2.85 21.31
CA TYR A 75 -50.34 1.86 20.83
C TYR A 75 -50.62 0.75 21.86
N ASP A 76 -50.27 0.94 23.13
CA ASP A 76 -50.55 -0.05 24.18
C ASP A 76 -52.05 -0.19 24.48
N ASP A 77 -52.80 0.92 24.41
CA ASP A 77 -54.25 0.95 24.60
C ASP A 77 -55.05 0.66 23.32
N HIS A 78 -54.38 0.43 22.18
CA HIS A 78 -55.00 0.24 20.87
C HIS A 78 -54.81 -1.20 20.35
N GLU A 79 -55.83 -1.73 19.67
CA GLU A 79 -55.82 -3.09 19.10
C GLU A 79 -54.90 -3.24 17.86
N HIS A 80 -54.41 -2.14 17.30
CA HIS A 80 -53.60 -2.09 16.09
C HIS A 80 -52.34 -1.23 16.29
N ILE A 81 -51.29 -1.53 15.52
CA ILE A 81 -50.04 -0.75 15.46
C ILE A 81 -49.97 -0.10 14.08
N GLY A 82 -50.46 1.14 13.98
CA GLY A 82 -50.39 1.93 12.74
C GLY A 82 -51.30 1.46 11.61
N TYR A 83 -51.05 2.04 10.45
CA TYR A 83 -51.84 1.85 9.24
C TYR A 83 -50.92 1.53 8.06
N ASP A 84 -51.43 0.69 7.17
CA ASP A 84 -50.82 0.38 5.88
C ASP A 84 -50.91 1.61 4.94
N LEU A 85 -50.20 1.58 3.80
CA LEU A 85 -50.23 2.63 2.78
C LEU A 85 -51.66 2.94 2.28
N ASP A 86 -52.50 1.90 2.23
CA ASP A 86 -53.90 1.98 1.84
C ASP A 86 -54.84 2.43 2.98
N GLY A 87 -54.31 2.69 4.18
CA GLY A 87 -55.08 3.12 5.36
C GLY A 87 -55.77 1.99 6.13
N SER A 88 -55.43 0.73 5.84
CA SER A 88 -55.91 -0.42 6.60
C SER A 88 -55.18 -0.54 7.93
N LYS A 89 -55.88 -0.92 9.00
CA LYS A 89 -55.29 -1.11 10.34
C LYS A 89 -54.40 -2.35 10.35
N ILE A 90 -53.22 -2.25 10.96
CA ILE A 90 -52.30 -3.38 11.14
C ILE A 90 -52.51 -3.95 12.54
N ASP A 91 -53.13 -5.12 12.63
CA ASP A 91 -53.46 -5.73 13.92
C ASP A 91 -52.21 -6.07 14.74
N LYS A 92 -52.25 -5.76 16.02
CA LYS A 92 -51.18 -6.11 16.97
C LYS A 92 -51.21 -7.63 17.21
N PRO A 93 -50.06 -8.33 17.21
CA PRO A 93 -50.03 -9.72 17.68
C PRO A 93 -50.49 -9.77 19.13
N ALA A 94 -51.12 -10.88 19.54
CA ALA A 94 -51.60 -11.05 20.91
C ALA A 94 -50.48 -10.73 21.90
N ALA A 95 -50.76 -9.82 22.84
CA ALA A 95 -49.79 -9.42 23.85
C ALA A 95 -49.46 -10.64 24.73
N LYS A 96 -48.28 -11.21 24.55
CA LYS A 96 -47.76 -12.27 25.41
C LYS A 96 -47.56 -11.68 26.80
N GLY A 97 -48.22 -12.27 27.79
CA GLY A 97 -48.02 -11.87 29.18
C GLY A 97 -46.61 -12.19 29.67
N GLU A 98 -46.22 -11.64 30.82
CA GLU A 98 -44.91 -11.93 31.44
C GLU A 98 -44.71 -13.44 31.70
N ILE A 99 -45.78 -14.15 32.03
CA ILE A 99 -45.77 -15.60 32.26
C ILE A 99 -45.48 -16.34 30.95
N ASP A 100 -46.06 -15.88 29.85
CA ASP A 100 -45.92 -16.52 28.53
C ASP A 100 -44.50 -16.30 27.97
N ALA A 101 -43.98 -15.07 28.10
CA ALA A 101 -42.58 -14.77 27.77
C ALA A 101 -41.59 -15.58 28.63
N PHE A 102 -41.93 -15.83 29.90
CA PHE A 102 -41.13 -16.68 30.77
C PHE A 102 -41.17 -18.16 30.35
N LEU A 103 -42.33 -18.67 29.95
CA LEU A 103 -42.47 -20.02 29.42
C LEU A 103 -41.69 -20.19 28.13
N GLU A 104 -41.80 -19.28 27.17
CA GLU A 104 -41.00 -19.33 25.93
C GLU A 104 -39.50 -19.32 26.22
N LYS A 105 -39.06 -18.56 27.23
CA LYS A 105 -37.65 -18.54 27.65
C LYS A 105 -37.16 -19.89 28.20
N MET A 106 -38.04 -20.68 28.80
CA MET A 106 -37.69 -22.01 29.35
C MET A 106 -37.92 -23.15 28.35
N GLU A 107 -38.95 -23.08 27.52
CA GLU A 107 -39.40 -24.17 26.65
C GLU A 107 -38.75 -24.12 25.27
N ASP A 108 -38.49 -22.92 24.71
CA ASP A 108 -37.95 -22.80 23.36
C ASP A 108 -36.41 -22.87 23.33
N PRO A 109 -35.80 -23.84 22.64
CA PRO A 109 -34.35 -23.92 22.49
C PRO A 109 -33.76 -22.78 21.64
N ASP A 110 -34.58 -22.17 20.78
CA ASP A 110 -34.19 -21.07 19.88
C ASP A 110 -34.58 -19.69 20.44
N TYR A 111 -34.98 -19.58 21.72
CA TYR A 111 -35.37 -18.29 22.31
C TYR A 111 -34.28 -17.22 22.20
N TRP A 112 -33.01 -17.61 22.37
CA TRP A 112 -31.85 -16.72 22.25
C TRP A 112 -31.61 -16.18 20.82
N ARG A 113 -32.30 -16.73 19.81
CA ARG A 113 -32.25 -16.32 18.41
C ARG A 113 -33.40 -15.37 18.02
N LYS A 114 -34.41 -15.21 18.90
CA LYS A 114 -35.56 -14.36 18.65
C LYS A 114 -35.20 -12.89 18.90
N VAL A 115 -35.57 -12.02 17.97
CA VAL A 115 -35.46 -10.56 18.08
C VAL A 115 -36.84 -9.95 17.83
N MET A 116 -37.24 -9.02 18.71
CA MET A 116 -38.50 -8.30 18.55
C MET A 116 -38.38 -7.28 17.42
N ASP A 117 -39.23 -7.41 16.40
CA ASP A 117 -39.40 -6.37 15.39
C ASP A 117 -40.29 -5.25 15.96
N ARG A 118 -39.77 -4.02 15.94
CA ARG A 118 -40.43 -2.83 16.50
C ARG A 118 -41.70 -2.45 15.73
N GLN A 119 -41.76 -2.73 14.43
CA GLN A 119 -42.86 -2.27 13.59
C GLN A 119 -44.05 -3.22 13.64
N THR A 120 -43.78 -4.53 13.61
CA THR A 120 -44.84 -5.54 13.64
C THR A 120 -45.16 -6.02 15.05
N GLY A 121 -44.28 -5.75 16.02
CA GLY A 121 -44.40 -6.27 17.39
C GLY A 121 -44.27 -7.79 17.48
N LYS A 122 -43.74 -8.44 16.43
CA LYS A 122 -43.57 -9.89 16.35
C LYS A 122 -42.13 -10.29 16.66
N ASP A 123 -41.97 -11.47 17.23
CA ASP A 123 -40.67 -12.10 17.43
C ASP A 123 -40.19 -12.75 16.12
N VAL A 124 -39.12 -12.23 15.53
CA VAL A 124 -38.47 -12.79 14.34
C VAL A 124 -37.30 -13.66 14.78
N VAL A 125 -37.28 -14.93 14.33
CA VAL A 125 -36.18 -15.86 14.59
C VAL A 125 -35.07 -15.61 13.58
N LEU A 126 -33.85 -15.35 14.06
CA LEU A 126 -32.68 -15.17 13.21
C LEU A 126 -32.21 -16.50 12.58
N SER A 127 -31.91 -16.46 11.29
CA SER A 127 -31.32 -17.59 10.58
C SER A 127 -29.90 -17.89 11.09
N GLU A 128 -29.44 -19.13 10.89
CA GLU A 128 -28.11 -19.54 11.35
C GLU A 128 -26.99 -18.72 10.67
N GLU A 129 -27.19 -18.37 9.39
CA GLU A 129 -26.29 -17.52 8.63
C GLU A 129 -26.21 -16.09 9.19
N GLN A 130 -27.35 -15.53 9.60
CA GLN A 130 -27.42 -14.21 10.22
C GLN A 130 -26.69 -14.20 11.57
N ILE A 131 -26.87 -15.24 12.37
CA ILE A 131 -26.19 -15.40 13.67
C ILE A 131 -24.68 -15.54 13.47
N ALA A 132 -24.25 -16.40 12.53
CA ALA A 132 -22.84 -16.56 12.19
C ALA A 132 -22.22 -15.22 11.75
N ARG A 133 -22.95 -14.42 10.97
CA ARG A 133 -22.55 -13.07 10.56
C ARG A 133 -22.39 -12.11 11.74
N ILE A 134 -23.33 -12.11 12.69
CA ILE A 134 -23.27 -11.28 13.92
C ILE A 134 -22.06 -11.67 14.79
N HIS A 135 -21.83 -12.97 14.98
CA HIS A 135 -20.65 -13.45 15.71
C HIS A 135 -19.34 -13.09 15.02
N ALA A 136 -19.29 -13.19 13.69
CA ALA A 136 -18.14 -12.75 12.91
C ALA A 136 -17.88 -11.25 13.11
N LEU A 137 -18.92 -10.42 13.00
CA LEU A 137 -18.82 -8.97 13.20
C LEU A 137 -18.33 -8.61 14.62
N THR A 138 -18.92 -9.24 15.64
CA THR A 138 -18.55 -9.02 17.05
C THR A 138 -17.10 -9.42 17.34
N SER A 139 -16.61 -10.46 16.67
CA SER A 139 -15.23 -10.93 16.80
C SER A 139 -14.23 -10.20 15.88
N GLY A 140 -14.69 -9.20 15.10
CA GLY A 140 -13.85 -8.47 14.14
C GLY A 140 -13.42 -9.29 12.92
N LYS A 141 -14.11 -10.39 12.63
CA LYS A 141 -13.92 -11.22 11.43
C LYS A 141 -14.80 -10.73 10.28
N CYS A 142 -14.53 -11.22 9.07
CA CYS A 142 -15.32 -10.89 7.89
C CYS A 142 -16.76 -11.42 8.03
N PRO A 143 -17.81 -10.60 7.82
CA PRO A 143 -19.22 -11.02 7.97
C PRO A 143 -19.70 -12.01 6.90
N THR A 144 -19.01 -12.06 5.76
CA THR A 144 -19.34 -12.91 4.63
C THR A 144 -18.86 -14.35 4.87
N ILE A 145 -19.81 -15.30 4.86
CA ILE A 145 -19.52 -16.72 5.04
C ILE A 145 -18.71 -17.20 3.83
N GLY A 146 -17.56 -17.84 4.09
CA GLY A 146 -16.66 -18.34 3.04
C GLY A 146 -15.70 -17.30 2.44
N TYR A 147 -15.62 -16.09 2.99
CA TYR A 147 -14.63 -15.11 2.55
C TYR A 147 -13.20 -15.52 2.93
N ASN A 148 -12.31 -15.57 1.95
CA ASN A 148 -10.89 -15.79 2.17
C ASN A 148 -10.17 -14.44 2.37
N PRO A 149 -9.71 -14.10 3.59
CA PRO A 149 -8.99 -12.85 3.84
C PRO A 149 -7.58 -12.83 3.22
N TYR A 150 -7.02 -13.99 2.92
CA TYR A 150 -5.67 -14.13 2.36
C TYR A 150 -5.77 -14.60 0.91
N GLN A 151 -6.38 -13.78 0.07
CA GLN A 151 -6.34 -14.01 -1.37
C GLN A 151 -4.89 -13.87 -1.88
N PRO A 152 -4.46 -14.75 -2.80
CA PRO A 152 -3.14 -14.59 -3.41
C PRO A 152 -3.05 -13.24 -4.13
N PHE A 153 -1.91 -12.57 -4.01
CA PHE A 153 -1.66 -11.35 -4.77
C PHE A 153 -1.66 -11.70 -6.26
N LEU A 154 -2.67 -11.23 -6.98
CA LEU A 154 -2.78 -11.41 -8.42
C LEU A 154 -2.09 -10.25 -9.12
N ASP A 155 -0.97 -10.54 -9.76
CA ASP A 155 -0.24 -9.56 -10.53
C ASP A 155 -0.85 -9.37 -11.92
N LEU A 156 -1.85 -8.50 -11.98
CA LEU A 156 -2.64 -8.23 -13.19
C LEU A 156 -1.84 -7.56 -14.31
N TYR A 157 -0.76 -6.86 -13.99
CA TYR A 157 -0.10 -5.95 -14.94
C TYR A 157 1.37 -6.28 -15.19
N SER A 158 2.05 -7.06 -14.33
CA SER A 158 3.46 -7.39 -14.59
C SER A 158 3.69 -8.42 -15.69
N GLN A 159 2.63 -9.09 -16.17
CA GLN A 159 2.74 -9.94 -17.37
C GLN A 159 3.08 -9.10 -18.60
N ASP A 160 2.63 -7.85 -18.64
CA ASP A 160 2.84 -6.95 -19.75
C ASP A 160 4.17 -6.21 -19.60
N SER A 161 5.23 -6.75 -20.21
CA SER A 161 6.52 -6.07 -20.25
C SER A 161 6.46 -4.81 -21.13
N THR A 162 6.76 -3.65 -20.56
CA THR A 162 6.78 -2.38 -21.31
C THR A 162 8.13 -2.17 -22.00
N ILE A 163 8.09 -1.92 -23.32
CA ILE A 163 9.30 -1.66 -24.13
C ILE A 163 9.85 -0.25 -23.90
N HIS A 164 8.95 0.71 -23.65
CA HIS A 164 9.29 2.12 -23.48
C HIS A 164 9.38 2.50 -22.00
N PRO A 165 10.25 3.46 -21.65
CA PRO A 165 10.19 4.05 -20.32
C PRO A 165 8.84 4.76 -20.12
N ILE A 166 8.41 4.86 -18.87
CA ILE A 166 7.18 5.57 -18.49
C ILE A 166 7.21 7.03 -18.97
N ASP A 167 8.40 7.63 -19.02
CA ASP A 167 8.58 9.03 -19.37
C ASP A 167 9.72 9.21 -20.38
N ASN A 168 9.48 10.02 -21.42
CA ASN A 168 10.42 10.32 -22.50
C ASN A 168 11.06 11.71 -22.31
N ARG A 169 11.51 12.00 -21.10
CA ARG A 169 12.27 13.24 -20.84
C ARG A 169 13.66 13.13 -21.44
N GLU A 170 13.98 14.09 -22.31
CA GLU A 170 15.31 14.21 -22.89
C GLU A 170 16.39 14.34 -21.81
N ALA A 171 17.52 13.69 -22.03
CA ALA A 171 18.64 13.75 -21.09
C ALA A 171 19.24 15.16 -21.04
N ARG A 172 19.47 15.68 -19.82
CA ARG A 172 20.09 17.00 -19.63
C ARG A 172 21.54 17.00 -20.14
N ARG A 173 21.97 18.08 -20.78
CA ARG A 173 23.36 18.28 -21.27
C ARG A 173 24.44 18.01 -20.22
N ALA A 174 24.15 18.28 -18.95
CA ALA A 174 25.08 18.05 -17.84
C ALA A 174 25.44 16.57 -17.61
N ARG A 175 24.64 15.62 -18.11
CA ARG A 175 24.99 14.19 -18.06
C ARG A 175 26.08 13.81 -19.06
N PHE A 176 26.22 14.57 -20.15
CA PHE A 176 27.19 14.29 -21.22
C PHE A 176 28.44 15.17 -21.17
N THR A 177 28.35 16.32 -20.50
CA THR A 177 29.49 17.26 -20.35
C THR A 177 30.14 17.02 -18.98
N PRO A 178 31.47 17.22 -18.82
CA PRO A 178 32.11 17.20 -17.51
C PRO A 178 31.39 18.10 -16.49
N SER A 179 31.47 17.73 -15.20
CA SER A 179 30.66 18.39 -14.19
C SER A 179 31.12 19.84 -13.94
N LYS A 180 30.16 20.76 -13.88
CA LYS A 180 30.45 22.17 -13.60
C LYS A 180 30.86 22.40 -12.15
N ASP A 181 30.43 21.53 -11.24
CA ASP A 181 30.72 21.70 -9.81
C ASP A 181 32.12 21.22 -9.46
N GLU A 182 32.63 20.15 -10.08
CA GLU A 182 34.06 19.82 -10.01
C GLU A 182 34.90 20.95 -10.58
N MET A 183 34.50 21.53 -11.73
CA MET A 183 35.20 22.68 -12.29
C MET A 183 35.28 23.86 -11.30
N LYS A 184 34.20 24.17 -10.57
CA LYS A 184 34.21 25.20 -9.52
C LYS A 184 35.13 24.83 -8.36
N GLN A 185 35.11 23.57 -7.91
CA GLN A 185 35.98 23.10 -6.83
C GLN A 185 37.45 23.18 -7.21
N VAL A 186 37.81 22.71 -8.40
CA VAL A 186 39.16 22.81 -8.96
C VAL A 186 39.58 24.27 -9.08
N ALA A 187 38.70 25.15 -9.58
CA ALA A 187 38.99 26.59 -9.66
C ALA A 187 39.28 27.21 -8.28
N LYS A 188 38.52 26.84 -7.24
CA LYS A 188 38.78 27.26 -5.86
C LYS A 188 40.14 26.78 -5.35
N LEU A 189 40.49 25.51 -5.60
CA LEU A 189 41.78 24.95 -5.21
C LEU A 189 42.94 25.66 -5.93
N VAL A 190 42.81 25.87 -7.24
CA VAL A 190 43.80 26.61 -8.05
C VAL A 190 43.97 28.04 -7.53
N TYR A 191 42.88 28.71 -7.18
CA TYR A 191 42.93 30.04 -6.58
C TYR A 191 43.66 30.04 -5.24
N ALA A 192 43.37 29.09 -4.35
CA ALA A 192 44.05 28.95 -3.06
C ALA A 192 45.56 28.64 -3.23
N ILE A 193 45.92 27.87 -4.26
CA ILE A 193 47.33 27.61 -4.61
C ILE A 193 48.00 28.90 -5.10
N LYS A 194 47.34 29.66 -5.97
CA LYS A 194 47.85 30.94 -6.51
C LYS A 194 48.08 31.98 -5.41
N MET A 195 47.18 32.05 -4.42
CA MET A 195 47.34 32.91 -3.25
C MET A 195 48.34 32.37 -2.21
N GLY A 196 48.83 31.15 -2.38
CA GLY A 196 49.80 30.53 -1.49
C GLY A 196 49.22 29.94 -0.19
N TRP A 197 47.89 29.93 -0.05
CA TRP A 197 47.20 29.33 1.11
C TRP A 197 47.29 27.80 1.10
N LEU A 198 47.29 27.20 -0.09
CA LEU A 198 47.40 25.76 -0.28
C LEU A 198 48.68 25.45 -1.07
N LYS A 199 49.55 24.60 -0.52
CA LYS A 199 50.73 24.11 -1.25
C LYS A 199 50.42 22.76 -1.87
N PRO A 200 50.65 22.55 -3.18
CA PRO A 200 50.46 21.24 -3.78
C PRO A 200 51.37 20.21 -3.12
N ARG A 201 50.88 18.99 -2.95
CA ARG A 201 51.63 17.92 -2.30
C ARG A 201 52.85 17.58 -3.16
N LYS A 202 54.04 17.93 -2.70
CA LYS A 202 55.30 17.51 -3.34
C LYS A 202 55.49 16.00 -3.12
N PRO A 203 56.04 15.26 -4.10
CA PRO A 203 56.43 13.88 -3.87
C PRO A 203 57.43 13.84 -2.71
N ARG A 204 57.19 12.96 -1.74
CA ARG A 204 58.01 12.86 -0.53
C ARG A 204 59.37 12.29 -0.92
N SER A 205 60.43 13.09 -0.88
CA SER A 205 61.79 12.56 -0.99
C SER A 205 62.06 11.65 0.21
N PRO A 206 62.84 10.55 0.05
CA PRO A 206 63.26 9.76 1.20
C PRO A 206 63.94 10.71 2.19
N ARG A 207 63.58 10.61 3.48
CA ARG A 207 64.16 11.45 4.53
C ARG A 207 65.68 11.27 4.46
N ARG A 208 66.44 12.31 4.14
CA ARG A 208 67.88 12.31 4.39
C ARG A 208 68.02 12.14 5.90
N ASN A 209 68.62 11.05 6.35
CA ASN A 209 69.07 10.94 7.74
C ASN A 209 70.16 12.00 7.88
N LEU A 210 69.86 13.14 8.50
CA LEU A 210 70.90 14.11 8.84
C LEU A 210 71.75 13.45 9.93
N ALA A 211 72.87 12.86 9.52
CA ALA A 211 73.92 12.48 10.45
C ALA A 211 74.53 13.79 10.97
N TYR A 212 74.18 14.14 12.20
CA TYR A 212 74.87 15.19 12.95
C TYR A 212 76.05 14.54 13.68
N ASP A 213 77.22 15.18 13.62
CA ASP A 213 78.36 14.78 14.44
C ASP A 213 78.11 15.27 15.88
N LEU A 214 77.92 14.33 16.79
CA LEU A 214 77.61 14.60 18.20
C LEU A 214 78.87 14.94 19.01
N TRP A 215 80.06 14.74 18.43
CA TRP A 215 81.34 14.83 19.12
C TRP A 215 82.16 16.05 18.73
N SER A 216 81.67 16.89 17.80
CA SER A 216 82.41 18.07 17.31
C SER A 216 82.78 19.06 18.43
N ASP A 217 82.04 19.03 19.54
CA ASP A 217 82.12 20.00 20.63
C ASP A 217 82.97 19.53 21.83
N GLU A 218 83.56 18.33 21.80
CA GLU A 218 84.25 17.73 22.97
C GLU A 218 85.63 18.36 23.26
N GLY A 219 86.22 19.08 22.31
CA GLY A 219 87.51 19.77 22.46
C GLY A 219 87.44 21.18 23.07
N GLU A 220 86.25 21.73 23.25
CA GLU A 220 86.05 23.02 23.91
C GLU A 220 85.82 22.81 25.41
N GLU A 221 86.60 23.46 26.27
CA GLU A 221 86.41 23.45 27.73
C GLU A 221 85.11 24.21 28.11
N LYS A 222 83.96 23.58 27.86
CA LYS A 222 82.67 24.07 28.33
C LYS A 222 82.63 23.89 29.84
N SER A 223 82.27 24.94 30.57
CA SER A 223 82.10 24.88 32.02
C SER A 223 81.00 23.88 32.37
N HIS A 224 81.36 22.67 32.77
CA HIS A 224 80.41 21.66 33.19
C HIS A 224 79.63 22.14 34.43
N THR A 225 78.34 21.83 34.46
CA THR A 225 77.48 22.13 35.61
C THR A 225 77.95 21.34 36.84
N ARG A 226 77.62 21.82 38.05
CA ARG A 226 78.04 21.18 39.31
C ARG A 226 77.65 19.69 39.39
N SER A 227 76.53 19.31 38.79
CA SER A 227 76.07 17.92 38.67
C SER A 227 76.88 17.07 37.69
N GLU A 228 77.31 17.65 36.56
CA GLU A 228 78.16 16.95 35.57
C GLU A 228 79.56 16.72 36.13
N MET A 229 80.15 17.73 36.78
CA MET A 229 81.43 17.60 37.49
C MET A 229 81.37 16.55 38.60
N SER A 230 80.24 16.41 39.29
CA SER A 230 80.07 15.38 40.32
C SER A 230 80.03 13.96 39.73
N ARG A 231 79.46 13.78 38.52
CA ARG A 231 79.45 12.49 37.82
C ARG A 231 80.84 12.15 37.26
N LEU A 232 81.55 13.15 36.72
CA LEU A 232 82.92 12.99 36.22
C LEU A 232 83.91 12.54 37.31
N ARG A 233 83.66 12.94 38.56
CA ARG A 233 84.46 12.57 39.73
C ARG A 233 84.18 11.16 40.27
N GLN A 234 83.11 10.49 39.85
CA GLN A 234 82.84 9.12 40.26
C GLN A 234 83.68 8.14 39.41
N HIS A 235 84.48 7.29 40.06
CA HIS A 235 85.27 6.29 39.36
C HIS A 235 84.36 5.20 38.77
N ILE A 236 84.21 5.21 37.45
CA ILE A 236 83.56 4.14 36.69
C ILE A 236 84.70 3.24 36.17
N PRO A 237 84.83 1.98 36.64
CA PRO A 237 85.84 1.08 36.11
C PRO A 237 85.56 0.80 34.63
N ALA A 238 86.60 0.76 33.82
CA ALA A 238 86.47 0.38 32.41
C ALA A 238 85.89 -1.04 32.30
N PRO A 239 85.03 -1.30 31.29
CA PRO A 239 84.58 -2.66 31.04
C PRO A 239 85.79 -3.57 30.77
N LYS A 240 85.81 -4.77 31.37
CA LYS A 240 86.84 -5.78 31.13
C LYS A 240 86.79 -6.33 29.71
#